data_AF-A0A8J2PTK0-F1
#
_entry.id   AF-A0A8J2PTK0-F1
#
_cell.length_a   1.000
_cell.length_b   1.000
_cell.length_c   1.000
_cell.angle_alpha   90.00
_cell.angle_beta   90.00
_cell.angle_gamma   90.00
#
_symmetry.space_group_name_H-M   'P 1'
#
loop_
_entity.id
_entity.type
_entity.pdbx_description
1 polymer ?
#
loop_
_entity_poly.entity_id
_entity_poly.type
_entity_poly.pdbx_seq_one_letter_code
_entity_poly.pdbx_strand_id
1 'polypeptide(L)'
;MLVYPLWSTWAQYHAKINQSLVLEMARRIVGEGYTQNSHLEIDDNWESCYGEAEFNSKTFPDPAGMIKDLRELGFKRTTLWIHPFINMGS
;
A
#
# COMPACT_ATOMS: atom_id res chain seq x y z
N MET A 1 -1.49 -11.42 20.45
CA MET A 1 -2.80 -10.74 20.36
C MET A 1 -2.65 -9.61 19.34
N LEU A 2 -3.54 -9.49 18.37
CA LEU A 2 -3.55 -8.35 17.43
C LEU A 2 -4.18 -7.16 18.16
N VAL A 3 -3.36 -6.17 18.52
CA VAL A 3 -3.77 -5.04 19.36
C VAL A 3 -4.31 -3.87 18.53
N TYR A 4 -3.95 -3.81 17.25
CA TYR A 4 -4.30 -2.73 16.33
C TYR A 4 -4.66 -3.29 14.95
N PRO A 5 -5.53 -2.61 14.18
CA PRO A 5 -5.91 -3.03 12.84
C PRO A 5 -4.73 -3.09 11.88
N LEU A 6 -4.84 -4.01 10.92
CA LEU A 6 -4.05 -4.09 9.69
C LEU A 6 -5.01 -3.85 8.54
N TRP A 7 -4.62 -2.98 7.61
CA TRP A 7 -5.41 -2.63 6.44
C TRP A 7 -4.70 -3.14 5.19
N SER A 8 -5.46 -3.69 4.23
CA SER A 8 -4.95 -4.10 2.92
C SER A 8 -5.80 -3.45 1.83
N THR A 9 -5.14 -3.00 0.76
CA THR A 9 -5.83 -2.42 -0.40
C THR A 9 -6.65 -3.46 -1.19
N TRP A 10 -6.36 -4.76 -1.06
CA TRP A 10 -6.96 -5.81 -1.89
C TRP A 10 -8.48 -5.90 -1.76
N ALA A 11 -8.97 -5.87 -0.52
CA ALA A 11 -10.39 -6.10 -0.21
C ALA A 11 -11.32 -5.08 -0.90
N GLN A 12 -10.82 -3.88 -1.20
CA GLN A 12 -11.60 -2.81 -1.82
C GLN A 12 -11.21 -2.57 -3.28
N TYR A 13 -9.92 -2.58 -3.59
CA TYR A 13 -9.41 -2.08 -4.87
C TYR A 13 -8.92 -3.20 -5.80
N HIS A 14 -8.71 -4.41 -5.28
CA HIS A 14 -8.01 -5.48 -5.98
C HIS A 14 -6.69 -4.94 -6.59
N ALA A 15 -6.42 -5.21 -7.87
CA ALA A 15 -5.24 -4.73 -8.58
C ALA A 15 -5.32 -3.25 -9.06
N LYS A 16 -6.46 -2.56 -8.87
CA LYS A 16 -6.65 -1.18 -9.35
C LYS A 16 -6.21 -0.16 -8.31
N ILE A 17 -4.92 -0.18 -8.00
CA ILE A 17 -4.32 0.71 -6.99
C ILE A 17 -3.34 1.70 -7.64
N ASN A 18 -3.19 2.84 -6.98
CA ASN A 18 -2.17 3.85 -7.26
C ASN A 18 -1.89 4.64 -5.98
N GLN A 19 -0.87 5.48 -6.01
CA GLN A 19 -0.45 6.27 -4.85
C GLN A 19 -1.58 7.13 -4.25
N SER A 20 -2.39 7.79 -5.09
CA SER A 20 -3.48 8.65 -4.62
C SER A 20 -4.56 7.84 -3.89
N LEU A 21 -4.92 6.67 -4.41
CA LEU A 21 -5.92 5.79 -3.78
C LEU A 21 -5.46 5.25 -2.43
N VAL A 22 -4.17 4.90 -2.31
CA VAL A 22 -3.58 4.46 -1.04
C VAL A 22 -3.68 5.57 0.01
N LEU A 23 -3.32 6.80 -0.35
CA LEU A 23 -3.41 7.95 0.56
C LEU A 23 -4.85 8.31 0.91
N GLU A 24 -5.77 8.25 -0.05
CA GLU A 24 -7.20 8.48 0.19
C GLU A 24 -7.77 7.45 1.18
N MET A 25 -7.47 6.17 0.98
CA MET A 25 -7.86 5.10 1.89
C MET A 25 -7.34 5.36 3.30
N ALA A 26 -6.05 5.70 3.44
CA ALA A 26 -5.43 6.00 4.73
C ALA A 26 -6.09 7.18 5.45
N ARG A 27 -6.35 8.28 4.72
CA ARG A 27 -7.05 9.45 5.27
C ARG A 27 -8.47 9.13 5.69
N ARG A 28 -9.19 8.32 4.90
CA ARG A 28 -10.56 7.89 5.22
C ARG A 28 -10.60 7.05 6.50
N ILE A 29 -9.71 6.07 6.63
CA ILE A 29 -9.58 5.22 7.83
C ILE A 29 -9.40 6.09 9.09
N VAL A 30 -8.47 7.05 9.03
CA VAL A 30 -8.21 7.96 10.15
C VAL A 30 -9.42 8.87 10.41
N GLY A 31 -10.06 9.38 9.36
CA GLY A 31 -11.27 10.21 9.45
C GLY A 31 -12.47 9.49 10.05
N GLU A 32 -12.56 8.17 9.90
CA GLU A 32 -13.59 7.32 10.52
C GLU A 32 -13.29 6.98 11.99
N GLY A 33 -12.18 7.50 12.55
CA GLY A 33 -11.83 7.35 13.96
C GLY A 33 -10.84 6.22 14.27
N TYR A 34 -10.42 5.45 13.25
CA TYR A 34 -9.38 4.44 13.40
C TYR A 34 -7.99 5.10 13.39
N THR A 35 -7.62 5.72 14.50
CA THR A 35 -6.35 6.45 14.65
C THR A 35 -5.20 5.56 15.14
N GLN A 36 -5.52 4.41 15.75
CA GLN A 36 -4.53 3.47 16.27
C GLN A 36 -4.30 2.31 15.28
N ASN A 37 -3.57 2.57 14.20
CA ASN A 37 -3.28 1.58 13.17
C ASN A 37 -1.89 0.96 13.35
N SER A 38 -1.75 -0.32 12.99
CA SER A 38 -0.42 -0.95 12.94
C SER A 38 0.22 -0.82 11.56
N HIS A 39 -0.50 -1.24 10.53
CA HIS A 39 0.03 -1.40 9.18
C HIS A 39 -0.99 -1.03 8.11
N LEU A 40 -0.47 -0.53 6.98
CA LEU A 40 -1.18 -0.51 5.71
C LEU A 40 -0.36 -1.31 4.70
N GLU A 41 -0.97 -2.36 4.18
CA GLU A 41 -0.43 -3.21 3.12
C GLU A 41 -0.90 -2.69 1.77
N ILE A 42 0.06 -2.44 0.88
CA ILE A 42 -0.18 -2.21 -0.54
C ILE A 42 -0.10 -3.58 -1.20
N ASP A 43 -1.27 -4.06 -1.59
CA ASP A 43 -1.42 -5.37 -2.22
C ASP A 43 -1.06 -5.30 -3.72
N ASP A 44 -1.40 -6.34 -4.46
CA ASP A 44 -0.99 -6.62 -5.83
C ASP A 44 -1.03 -5.43 -6.82
N ASN A 45 -0.15 -5.50 -7.83
CA ASN A 45 -0.02 -4.57 -8.96
C ASN A 45 0.56 -3.19 -8.61
N TRP A 46 1.44 -3.13 -7.60
CA TRP A 46 2.28 -1.94 -7.33
C TRP A 46 3.54 -1.89 -8.21
N GLU A 47 3.97 -3.03 -8.75
CA GLU A 47 5.07 -3.18 -9.71
C GLU A 47 4.61 -2.92 -11.16
N SER A 48 5.55 -2.71 -12.09
CA SER A 48 5.25 -2.69 -13.54
C SER A 48 5.12 -4.08 -14.13
N CYS A 49 5.92 -5.03 -13.63
CA CYS A 49 5.83 -6.45 -13.94
C CYS A 49 6.11 -7.26 -12.67
N TYR A 50 5.46 -8.41 -12.50
CA TYR A 50 5.66 -9.26 -11.34
C TYR A 50 7.08 -9.81 -11.27
N GLY A 51 7.75 -9.52 -10.15
CA GLY A 51 9.11 -9.98 -9.86
C GLY A 51 10.20 -8.95 -10.13
N GLU A 52 9.86 -7.73 -10.56
CA GLU A 52 10.82 -6.62 -10.71
C GLU A 52 11.22 -6.02 -9.36
N ALA A 53 10.34 -6.12 -8.35
CA ALA A 53 10.43 -5.49 -7.05
C ALA A 53 10.65 -3.97 -7.09
N GLU A 54 10.20 -3.32 -8.17
CA GLU A 54 10.28 -1.88 -8.38
C GLU A 54 8.89 -1.26 -8.53
N PHE A 55 8.66 -0.11 -7.90
CA PHE A 55 7.39 0.60 -8.04
C PHE A 55 7.19 1.07 -9.47
N ASN A 56 5.99 0.83 -10.00
CA ASN A 56 5.59 1.41 -11.28
C ASN A 56 5.45 2.94 -11.14
N SER A 57 6.42 3.68 -11.69
CA SER A 57 6.47 5.15 -11.61
C SER A 57 5.26 5.88 -12.22
N LYS A 58 4.45 5.21 -13.04
CA LYS A 58 3.21 5.80 -13.59
C LYS A 58 2.07 5.80 -12.57
N THR A 59 1.98 4.75 -11.75
CA THR A 59 0.92 4.60 -10.73
C THR A 59 1.39 5.04 -9.34
N PHE A 60 2.67 4.92 -9.06
CA PHE A 60 3.34 5.35 -7.83
C PHE A 60 4.52 6.29 -8.17
N PRO A 61 4.24 7.55 -8.54
CA PRO A 61 5.27 8.50 -8.97
C PRO A 61 6.21 8.97 -7.84
N ASP A 62 5.76 8.91 -6.57
CA ASP A 62 6.58 9.22 -5.40
C ASP A 62 6.27 8.26 -4.23
N PRO A 63 6.75 7.00 -4.30
CA PRO A 63 6.50 6.01 -3.26
C PRO A 63 7.10 6.43 -1.90
N ALA A 64 8.22 7.14 -1.91
CA ALA A 64 8.87 7.61 -0.68
C ALA A 64 8.04 8.68 0.03
N GLY A 65 7.50 9.65 -0.70
CA GLY A 65 6.55 10.64 -0.19
C GLY A 65 5.27 10.00 0.31
N MET A 66 4.71 9.04 -0.44
CA MET A 66 3.55 8.27 0.00
C MET A 66 3.79 7.57 1.35
N ILE A 67 4.91 6.85 1.51
CA ILE A 67 5.24 6.16 2.77
C ILE A 67 5.44 7.15 3.92
N LYS A 68 6.01 8.34 3.63
CA LYS A 68 6.14 9.41 4.62
C LYS A 68 4.77 9.90 5.07
N ASP A 69 3.87 10.21 4.15
CA ASP A 69 2.50 10.66 4.46
C ASP A 69 1.73 9.60 5.26
N LEU A 70 1.85 8.32 4.90
CA LEU A 70 1.24 7.20 5.66
C LEU A 70 1.75 7.16 7.09
N ARG A 71 3.06 7.38 7.31
CA ARG A 71 3.66 7.43 8.64
C ARG A 71 3.13 8.60 9.46
N GLU A 72 2.96 9.77 8.84
CA GLU A 72 2.39 10.96 9.48
C GLU A 72 0.92 10.76 9.87
N LEU A 73 0.17 9.94 9.11
CA LEU A 73 -1.19 9.51 9.43
C LEU A 73 -1.27 8.42 10.54
N GLY A 74 -0.13 7.99 11.08
CA GLY A 74 -0.07 7.03 12.19
C GLY A 74 0.08 5.57 11.77
N PHE A 75 0.21 5.27 10.47
CA PHE A 75 0.53 3.92 10.00
C PHE A 75 2.03 3.66 10.21
N LYS A 76 2.36 2.92 11.28
CA LYS A 76 3.76 2.72 11.70
C LYS A 76 4.56 1.85 10.74
N ARG A 77 3.88 1.00 9.94
CA ARG A 77 4.51 0.14 8.95
C ARG A 77 3.71 0.17 7.65
N THR A 78 4.44 0.14 6.54
CA THR A 78 3.88 -0.08 5.21
C THR A 78 4.52 -1.35 4.66
N THR A 79 3.71 -2.29 4.21
CA THR A 79 4.17 -3.56 3.63
C THR A 79 3.74 -3.65 2.19
N LEU A 80 4.51 -4.38 1.39
CA LEU A 80 4.19 -4.68 0.01
C LEU A 80 3.93 -6.17 -0.11
N TRP A 81 2.89 -6.53 -0.86
CA TRP A 81 2.69 -7.91 -1.23
C TRP A 81 3.64 -8.29 -2.39
N ILE A 82 4.31 -9.43 -2.27
CA ILE A 82 5.32 -9.91 -3.21
C ILE A 82 4.92 -11.30 -3.71
N HIS A 83 5.13 -11.53 -5.01
CA HIS A 83 5.00 -12.85 -5.63
C HIS A 83 6.29 -13.67 -5.47
N PRO A 84 6.22 -14.96 -5.09
CA PRO A 84 7.39 -15.83 -5.06
C PRO A 84 7.72 -16.41 -6.45
N PHE A 85 7.45 -15.67 -7.52
CA PHE A 85 7.71 -16.07 -8.91
C PHE A 85 8.01 -14.85 -9.79
N ILE A 86 8.74 -15.08 -10.88
CA ILE A 86 9.14 -14.07 -11.85
C ILE A 86 8.41 -14.35 -13.16
N ASN A 87 7.81 -13.33 -13.78
CA ASN A 87 7.22 -13.48 -15.11
C ASN A 87 8.31 -13.64 -16.17
N MET A 88 8.18 -14.64 -17.04
CA MET A 88 9.07 -14.79 -18.20
C MET A 88 8.70 -13.74 -19.26
N GLY A 89 9.40 -12.60 -19.26
CA GLY A 89 9.26 -11.56 -20.29
C GLY A 89 9.25 -10.11 -19.81
N SER A 90 9.80 -9.82 -18.62
CA SER A 90 10.16 -8.45 -18.19
C SER A 90 11.14 -7.78 -19.16
#